data_AF-A0A401FT16-F1
#
_entry.id   AF-A0A401FT16-F1
#
_cell.length_a   1.000
_cell.length_b   1.000
_cell.length_c   1.000
_cell.angle_alpha   90.00
_cell.angle_beta   90.00
_cell.angle_gamma   90.00
#
_symmetry.space_group_name_H-M   'P 1'
#
loop_
_entity.id
_entity.type
_entity.pdbx_description
1 polymer ?
#
loop_
_entity_poly.entity_id
_entity_poly.type
_entity_poly.pdbx_seq_one_letter_code
_entity_poly.pdbx_strand_id
1 'polypeptide(L)'
;MLTAFKGIINPDVVLNIATGDKELTLKEEGTDSTIRKLHIQDVPENAFAFTLDYQPGKRKNRWFKQLSCYVDVDNKEGVNKGCDLVLLFPKPGENRWIVLIFDLKSKKPVIKKTEKQLLNSELYVRYLMTMAEHHYGVDANSVEYKRAIVTTKAKLSKNPTYPKDKKTSESSDQRNPVSESFHIKAVRVRRKEAHVHLGALLK
;
A
#
# COMPACT_ATOMS: atom_id res chain seq x y z
N MET A 1 -18.46 9.34 -2.78
CA MET A 1 -17.22 8.78 -2.19
C MET A 1 -16.03 9.72 -2.27
N LEU A 2 -15.56 10.15 -3.45
CA LEU A 2 -14.38 11.05 -3.58
C LEU A 2 -14.50 12.33 -2.75
N THR A 3 -15.65 13.01 -2.80
CA THR A 3 -15.88 14.24 -2.03
C THR A 3 -15.70 14.02 -0.52
N ALA A 4 -16.19 12.89 0.01
CA ALA A 4 -16.03 12.54 1.41
C ALA A 4 -14.56 12.32 1.77
N PHE A 5 -13.83 11.53 0.96
CA PHE A 5 -12.40 11.29 1.20
C PHE A 5 -11.57 12.57 1.07
N LYS A 6 -11.87 13.45 0.12
CA LYS A 6 -11.24 14.77 0.02
C LYS A 6 -11.52 15.66 1.23
N GLY A 7 -12.65 15.47 1.92
CA GLY A 7 -13.00 16.21 3.13
C GLY A 7 -12.37 15.65 4.41
N ILE A 8 -12.06 14.34 4.46
CA ILE A 8 -11.51 13.67 5.65
C ILE A 8 -9.97 13.62 5.62
N ILE A 9 -9.38 13.36 4.45
CA ILE A 9 -7.93 13.17 4.33
C ILE A 9 -7.21 14.51 4.44
N ASN A 10 -6.12 14.52 5.21
CA ASN A 10 -5.26 15.70 5.33
C ASN A 10 -4.67 16.07 3.95
N PRO A 11 -4.85 17.31 3.47
CA PRO A 11 -4.34 17.72 2.16
C PRO A 11 -2.81 17.58 2.02
N ASP A 12 -2.05 17.66 3.12
CA ASP A 12 -0.57 17.51 3.12
C ASP A 12 -0.12 16.11 2.66
N VAL A 13 -0.99 15.09 2.75
CA VAL A 13 -0.67 13.70 2.36
C VAL A 13 -1.25 13.29 1.00
N VAL A 14 -1.99 14.18 0.34
CA VAL A 14 -2.61 13.92 -0.96
C VAL A 14 -1.53 13.92 -2.04
N LEU A 15 -1.57 12.89 -2.89
CA LEU A 15 -0.66 12.73 -4.01
C LEU A 15 -1.30 13.27 -5.29
N ASN A 16 -0.52 13.99 -6.08
CA ASN A 16 -1.01 14.58 -7.31
C ASN A 16 -1.08 13.51 -8.42
N ILE A 17 -2.22 13.45 -9.12
CA ILE A 17 -2.41 12.60 -10.30
C ILE A 17 -2.39 13.53 -11.51
N ALA A 18 -1.46 13.31 -12.44
CA ALA A 18 -1.29 14.20 -13.60
C ALA A 18 -2.56 14.17 -14.46
N THR A 19 -3.23 15.33 -14.55
CA THR A 19 -4.46 15.54 -15.31
C THR A 19 -4.11 15.67 -16.79
N GLY A 20 -4.03 14.54 -17.49
CA GLY A 20 -3.67 14.44 -18.91
C GLY A 20 -3.05 13.09 -19.24
N ASP A 21 -2.01 12.72 -18.49
CA ASP A 21 -1.23 11.51 -18.73
C ASP A 21 -1.80 10.27 -18.02
N LYS A 22 -2.89 10.44 -17.22
CA LYS A 22 -3.50 9.36 -16.41
C LYS A 22 -2.44 8.63 -15.58
N GLU A 23 -1.51 9.41 -15.04
CA GLU A 23 -0.31 8.90 -14.38
C GLU A 23 -0.20 9.42 -12.95
N LEU A 24 0.08 8.51 -12.03
CA LEU A 24 0.44 8.81 -10.65
C LEU A 24 1.93 8.50 -10.46
N THR A 25 2.70 9.48 -9.98
CA THR A 25 4.12 9.29 -9.66
C THR A 25 4.34 9.19 -8.16
N LEU A 26 4.86 8.05 -7.70
CA LEU A 26 5.41 7.91 -6.35
C LEU A 26 6.89 8.24 -6.37
N LYS A 27 7.34 9.10 -5.44
CA LYS A 27 8.75 9.47 -5.29
C LYS A 27 9.32 8.85 -4.03
N GLU A 28 10.48 8.20 -4.13
CA GLU A 28 11.28 7.84 -2.96
C GLU A 28 12.42 8.86 -2.81
N GLU A 29 12.52 9.49 -1.65
CA GLU A 29 13.56 10.50 -1.35
C GLU A 29 14.87 9.90 -0.81
N GLY A 30 14.99 8.57 -0.74
CA GLY A 30 16.20 7.90 -0.31
C GLY A 30 17.36 8.10 -1.29
N THR A 31 18.53 8.54 -0.80
CA THR A 31 19.76 8.66 -1.61
C THR A 31 20.12 7.34 -2.29
N ASP A 32 19.92 6.24 -1.56
CA ASP A 32 20.21 4.85 -1.95
C ASP A 32 19.00 4.09 -2.53
N SER A 33 17.89 4.79 -2.77
CA SER A 33 16.69 4.19 -3.36
C SER A 33 17.00 3.64 -4.76
N THR A 34 16.64 2.37 -4.95
CA THR A 34 16.80 1.68 -6.25
C THR A 34 15.81 2.24 -7.27
N ILE A 35 14.60 2.58 -6.83
CA ILE A 35 13.59 3.31 -7.59
C ILE A 35 13.44 4.67 -6.92
N ARG A 36 13.75 5.76 -7.62
CA ARG A 36 13.44 7.13 -7.17
C ARG A 36 12.05 7.57 -7.60
N LYS A 37 11.57 7.07 -8.74
CA LYS A 37 10.21 7.33 -9.22
C LYS A 37 9.55 6.06 -9.72
N LEU A 38 8.37 5.78 -9.22
CA LEU A 38 7.47 4.79 -9.80
C LEU A 38 6.31 5.52 -10.47
N HIS A 39 6.15 5.26 -11.76
CA HIS A 39 5.06 5.76 -12.58
C HIS A 39 3.98 4.69 -12.68
N ILE A 40 2.81 4.97 -12.10
CA ILE A 40 1.62 4.13 -12.22
C ILE A 40 0.75 4.73 -13.33
N GLN A 41 0.61 4.00 -14.43
CA GLN A 41 -0.08 4.42 -15.65
C GLN A 41 -1.52 3.90 -15.69
N ASP A 42 -2.34 4.50 -16.56
CA ASP A 42 -3.76 4.19 -16.73
C ASP A 42 -4.61 4.39 -15.46
N VAL A 43 -4.25 5.41 -14.67
CA VAL A 43 -5.04 5.82 -13.51
C VAL A 43 -6.31 6.53 -14.00
N PRO A 44 -7.52 6.13 -13.55
CA PRO A 44 -8.76 6.79 -13.96
C PRO A 44 -8.80 8.26 -13.55
N GLU A 45 -9.47 9.10 -14.36
CA GLU A 45 -9.59 10.54 -14.10
C GLU A 45 -10.29 10.85 -12.76
N ASN A 46 -11.23 9.99 -12.36
CA ASN A 46 -11.95 10.08 -11.09
C ASN A 46 -11.26 9.29 -9.97
N ALA A 47 -9.93 9.34 -9.92
CA ALA A 47 -9.15 8.72 -8.85
C ALA A 47 -8.74 9.75 -7.78
N PHE A 48 -8.44 9.24 -6.59
CA PHE A 48 -7.89 10.01 -5.49
C PHE A 48 -6.79 9.20 -4.81
N ALA A 49 -5.62 9.82 -4.64
CA ALA A 49 -4.42 9.17 -4.14
C ALA A 49 -3.89 9.92 -2.91
N PHE A 50 -3.45 9.19 -1.91
CA PHE A 50 -2.76 9.76 -0.75
C PHE A 50 -1.76 8.73 -0.18
N THR A 51 -0.78 9.22 0.56
CA THR A 51 0.22 8.37 1.22
C THR A 51 -0.10 8.19 2.71
N LEU A 52 0.28 7.04 3.27
CA LEU A 52 0.27 6.78 4.71
C LEU A 52 1.69 6.72 5.30
N ASP A 53 2.73 7.02 4.51
CA ASP A 53 4.13 7.16 4.93
C ASP A 53 4.63 8.58 4.63
N TYR A 54 3.83 9.57 5.04
CA TYR A 54 4.20 10.97 4.88
C TYR A 54 5.27 11.37 5.91
N GLN A 55 6.39 11.92 5.46
CA GLN A 55 7.48 12.33 6.34
C GLN A 55 7.71 13.85 6.23
N PRO A 56 6.92 14.68 6.92
CA PRO A 56 7.13 16.11 6.90
C PRO A 56 8.39 16.47 7.71
N GLY A 57 8.86 17.71 7.52
CA GLY A 57 9.98 18.26 8.28
C GLY A 57 9.82 18.12 9.81
N LYS A 58 10.96 18.17 10.53
CA LYS A 58 11.15 17.74 11.93
C LYS A 58 10.02 18.08 12.92
N ARG A 59 9.35 19.24 12.80
CA ARG A 59 8.30 19.68 13.75
C ARG A 59 6.98 18.91 13.62
N LYS A 60 6.54 18.57 12.40
CA LYS A 60 5.27 17.86 12.14
C LYS A 60 5.43 16.34 12.16
N ASN A 61 6.66 15.84 12.00
CA ASN A 61 6.95 14.41 11.79
C ASN A 61 6.36 13.50 12.89
N ARG A 62 6.23 13.97 14.13
CA ARG A 62 5.66 13.15 15.24
C ARG A 62 4.28 12.56 14.92
N TRP A 63 3.46 13.26 14.13
CA TRP A 63 2.07 12.88 13.85
C TRP A 63 1.92 11.92 12.67
N PHE A 64 2.94 11.85 11.81
CA PHE A 64 2.87 11.09 10.56
C PHE A 64 3.80 9.87 10.53
N LYS A 65 4.57 9.63 11.60
CA LYS A 65 5.36 8.40 11.79
C LYS A 65 4.51 7.12 11.94
N GLN A 66 3.21 7.28 12.10
CA GLN A 66 2.27 6.20 12.43
C GLN A 66 0.87 6.51 11.91
N LEU A 67 0.04 5.47 11.75
CA LEU A 67 -1.34 5.62 11.25
C LEU A 67 -2.27 6.33 12.24
N SER A 68 -2.12 6.03 13.54
CA SER A 68 -2.94 6.61 14.60
C SER A 68 -2.11 6.91 15.84
N CYS A 69 -2.35 8.07 16.45
CA CYS A 69 -1.73 8.46 17.73
C CYS A 69 -2.29 7.74 18.95
N TYR A 70 -3.41 7.02 18.79
CA TYR A 70 -3.99 6.19 19.85
C TYR A 70 -3.44 4.76 19.90
N VAL A 71 -2.54 4.43 18.98
CA VAL A 71 -1.90 3.11 18.91
C VAL A 71 -0.42 3.27 19.25
N ASP A 72 0.09 2.42 20.13
CA ASP A 72 1.47 2.47 20.60
C ASP A 72 2.47 2.21 19.45
N VAL A 73 3.40 3.13 19.25
CA VAL A 73 4.47 3.04 18.24
C VAL A 73 5.52 1.99 18.62
N ASP A 74 5.70 1.75 19.92
CA ASP A 74 6.68 0.81 20.46
C ASP A 74 6.12 -0.62 20.56
N ASN A 75 4.89 -0.82 20.07
CA ASN A 75 4.26 -2.12 19.98
C ASN A 75 5.13 -3.10 19.16
N LYS A 76 5.57 -4.17 19.82
CA LYS A 76 6.49 -5.17 19.24
C LYS A 76 5.86 -6.04 18.15
N GLU A 77 4.53 -6.05 18.05
CA GLU A 77 3.81 -6.74 16.98
C GLU A 77 3.87 -5.97 15.66
N GLY A 78 4.31 -4.71 15.63
CA GLY A 78 4.42 -3.93 14.39
C GLY A 78 3.08 -3.51 13.81
N VAL A 79 2.10 -3.28 14.68
CA VAL A 79 0.87 -2.53 14.37
C VAL A 79 1.25 -1.08 14.03
N ASN A 80 0.36 -0.33 13.38
CA ASN A 80 0.49 1.13 13.18
C ASN A 80 1.45 1.60 12.08
N LYS A 81 2.01 0.68 11.28
CA LYS A 81 2.82 1.01 10.09
C LYS A 81 1.94 1.20 8.86
N GLY A 82 2.06 2.35 8.20
CA GLY A 82 1.37 2.68 6.96
C GLY A 82 2.08 2.21 5.70
N CYS A 83 1.37 2.23 4.58
CA CYS A 83 1.86 1.91 3.25
C CYS A 83 2.21 3.19 2.46
N ASP A 84 2.92 3.03 1.35
CA ASP A 84 3.36 4.18 0.54
C ASP A 84 2.20 4.87 -0.19
N LEU A 85 1.18 4.12 -0.61
CA LEU A 85 0.07 4.63 -1.40
C LEU A 85 -1.26 3.96 -1.04
N VAL A 86 -2.29 4.79 -0.95
CA VAL A 86 -3.70 4.41 -1.06
C VAL A 86 -4.27 5.10 -2.31
N LEU A 87 -4.84 4.32 -3.22
CA LEU A 87 -5.47 4.81 -4.44
C LEU A 87 -6.94 4.37 -4.49
N LEU A 88 -7.86 5.33 -4.46
CA LEU A 88 -9.31 5.14 -4.52
C LEU A 88 -9.83 5.57 -5.89
N PHE A 89 -10.61 4.71 -6.56
CA PHE A 89 -11.19 5.02 -7.87
C PHE A 89 -12.45 4.18 -8.15
N PRO A 90 -13.37 4.65 -9.02
CA PRO A 90 -14.53 3.87 -9.39
C PRO A 90 -14.13 2.66 -10.24
N LYS A 91 -14.78 1.53 -10.01
CA LYS A 91 -14.62 0.34 -10.83
C LYS A 91 -15.32 0.55 -12.18
N PRO A 92 -14.62 0.41 -13.32
CA PRO A 92 -15.24 0.64 -14.62
C PRO A 92 -16.47 -0.24 -14.86
N GLY A 93 -17.59 0.38 -15.26
CA GLY A 93 -18.84 -0.32 -15.59
C GLY A 93 -19.65 -0.85 -14.39
N GLU A 94 -19.21 -0.61 -13.15
CA GLU A 94 -19.89 -1.05 -11.93
C GLU A 94 -20.16 0.14 -11.00
N ASN A 95 -21.25 0.08 -10.22
CA ASN A 95 -21.49 1.05 -9.13
C ASN A 95 -20.70 0.66 -7.87
N ARG A 96 -19.38 0.45 -8.03
CA ARG A 96 -18.47 -0.01 -6.97
C ARG A 96 -17.18 0.78 -7.02
N TRP A 97 -16.48 0.80 -5.90
CA TRP A 97 -15.19 1.46 -5.75
C TRP A 97 -14.09 0.45 -5.52
N ILE A 98 -12.89 0.75 -6.02
CA ILE A 98 -11.68 0.01 -5.69
C ILE A 98 -10.80 0.90 -4.81
N VAL A 99 -10.32 0.34 -3.71
CA VAL A 99 -9.23 0.87 -2.90
C VAL A 99 -8.02 -0.02 -3.12
N LEU A 100 -6.99 0.50 -3.77
CA LEU A 100 -5.70 -0.15 -3.87
C LEU A 100 -4.80 0.33 -2.71
N ILE A 101 -4.44 -0.60 -1.83
CA ILE A 101 -3.43 -0.44 -0.78
C ILE A 101 -2.10 -0.94 -1.34
N PHE A 102 -1.11 -0.05 -1.38
CA PHE A 102 0.10 -0.26 -2.16
C PHE A 102 1.36 0.09 -1.39
N ASP A 103 2.39 -0.73 -1.59
CA ASP A 103 3.69 -0.58 -0.97
C ASP A 103 4.82 -0.89 -1.97
N LEU A 104 5.85 -0.04 -1.98
CA LEU A 104 7.03 -0.12 -2.84
C LEU A 104 8.18 -0.73 -2.04
N LYS A 105 8.81 -1.78 -2.60
CA LYS A 105 9.93 -2.46 -1.95
C LYS A 105 11.12 -2.57 -2.89
N SER A 106 12.19 -1.85 -2.55
CA SER A 106 13.44 -1.78 -3.33
C SER A 106 14.19 -3.13 -3.47
N LYS A 107 13.99 -4.07 -2.54
CA LYS A 107 14.64 -5.41 -2.49
C LYS A 107 13.63 -6.52 -2.23
N LYS A 108 14.10 -7.75 -1.95
CA LYS A 108 13.23 -8.91 -1.60
C LYS A 108 12.36 -8.52 -0.38
N PRO A 109 11.05 -8.34 -0.55
CA PRO A 109 10.16 -8.01 0.56
C PRO A 109 10.15 -9.16 1.57
N VAL A 110 10.19 -8.81 2.86
CA VAL A 110 9.90 -9.78 3.92
C VAL A 110 8.39 -9.95 3.94
N ILE A 111 7.89 -11.03 3.33
CA ILE A 111 6.46 -11.27 3.05
C ILE A 111 5.58 -10.99 4.26
N LYS A 112 5.85 -11.62 5.43
CA LYS A 112 5.05 -11.42 6.65
C LYS A 112 5.01 -9.97 7.15
N LYS A 113 6.14 -9.23 7.06
CA LYS A 113 6.19 -7.82 7.49
C LYS A 113 5.42 -6.93 6.52
N THR A 114 5.53 -7.23 5.23
CA THR A 114 4.87 -6.49 4.15
C THR A 114 3.36 -6.69 4.20
N GLU A 115 2.92 -7.94 4.36
CA GLU A 115 1.51 -8.29 4.57
C GLU A 115 0.91 -7.52 5.74
N LYS A 116 1.62 -7.51 6.88
CA LYS A 116 1.19 -6.78 8.07
C LYS A 116 1.05 -5.27 7.82
N GLN A 117 2.00 -4.66 7.11
CA GLN A 117 1.95 -3.24 6.74
C GLN A 117 0.75 -2.92 5.84
N LEU A 118 0.48 -3.77 4.84
CA LEU A 118 -0.69 -3.63 3.97
C LEU A 118 -2.01 -3.84 4.74
N LEU A 119 -2.07 -4.82 5.63
CA LEU A 119 -3.24 -5.08 6.48
C LEU A 119 -3.53 -3.94 7.45
N ASN A 120 -2.50 -3.40 8.13
CA ASN A 120 -2.65 -2.23 8.99
C ASN A 120 -3.25 -1.04 8.21
N SER A 121 -2.75 -0.82 7.00
CA SER A 121 -3.20 0.26 6.13
C SER A 121 -4.63 0.05 5.64
N GLU A 122 -4.99 -1.19 5.26
CA GLU A 122 -6.36 -1.54 4.91
C GLU A 122 -7.32 -1.29 6.08
N LEU A 123 -6.98 -1.74 7.29
CA LEU A 123 -7.78 -1.52 8.50
C LEU A 123 -7.97 -0.03 8.79
N TYR A 124 -6.91 0.76 8.65
CA TYR A 124 -6.99 2.21 8.82
C TYR A 124 -7.90 2.86 7.77
N VAL A 125 -7.77 2.49 6.50
CA VAL A 125 -8.64 3.01 5.43
C VAL A 125 -10.09 2.58 5.62
N ARG A 126 -10.35 1.35 6.11
CA ARG A 126 -11.69 0.90 6.48
C ARG A 126 -12.29 1.77 7.59
N TYR A 127 -11.50 2.13 8.60
CA TYR A 127 -11.92 3.08 9.64
C TYR A 127 -12.24 4.48 9.06
N LEU A 128 -11.43 4.98 8.12
CA LEU A 128 -11.76 6.23 7.43
C LEU A 128 -13.04 6.12 6.59
N MET A 129 -13.28 4.95 5.98
CA MET A 129 -14.48 4.68 5.20
C MET A 129 -15.74 4.64 6.08
N THR A 130 -15.67 4.07 7.29
CA THR A 130 -16.81 4.09 8.23
C THR A 130 -17.13 5.51 8.72
N MET A 131 -16.11 6.35 8.92
CA MET A 131 -16.34 7.78 9.18
C MET A 131 -16.98 8.47 7.97
N ALA A 132 -16.54 8.17 6.76
CA ALA A 132 -17.13 8.70 5.54
C ALA A 132 -18.60 8.28 5.39
N GLU A 133 -18.91 7.00 5.63
CA GLU A 133 -20.28 6.47 5.60
C GLU A 133 -21.18 7.21 6.58
N HIS A 134 -20.74 7.33 7.84
CA HIS A 134 -21.52 7.95 8.90
C HIS A 134 -21.75 9.46 8.68
N HIS A 135 -20.71 10.20 8.28
CA HIS A 135 -20.78 11.67 8.20
C HIS A 135 -21.13 12.22 6.81
N TYR A 136 -20.92 11.44 5.74
CA TYR A 136 -21.12 11.89 4.36
C TYR A 136 -22.12 11.01 3.59
N GLY A 137 -22.70 9.98 4.22
CA GLY A 137 -23.74 9.13 3.61
C GLY A 137 -23.24 8.31 2.41
N VAL A 138 -21.96 7.95 2.37
CA VAL A 138 -21.42 7.11 1.30
C VAL A 138 -21.62 5.62 1.60
N ASP A 139 -21.90 4.81 0.58
CA ASP A 139 -22.01 3.35 0.74
C ASP A 139 -20.62 2.70 0.85
N ALA A 140 -20.20 2.38 2.08
CA ALA A 140 -18.92 1.71 2.35
C ALA A 140 -18.90 0.24 1.88
N ASN A 141 -20.06 -0.41 1.75
CA ASN A 141 -20.16 -1.82 1.35
C ASN A 141 -19.88 -2.01 -0.15
N SER A 142 -19.99 -0.93 -0.95
CA SER A 142 -19.66 -0.92 -2.38
C SER A 142 -18.14 -0.97 -2.68
N VAL A 143 -17.27 -1.06 -1.66
CA VAL A 143 -15.82 -0.93 -1.79
C VAL A 143 -15.11 -2.27 -1.82
N GLU A 144 -14.34 -2.49 -2.88
CA GLU A 144 -13.42 -3.62 -3.04
C GLU A 144 -11.99 -3.19 -2.67
N TYR A 145 -11.36 -3.92 -1.74
CA TYR A 145 -9.98 -3.65 -1.32
C TYR A 145 -9.02 -4.58 -2.05
N LYS A 146 -8.04 -3.98 -2.73
CA LYS A 146 -6.92 -4.67 -3.36
C LYS A 146 -5.64 -4.32 -2.63
N ARG A 147 -4.75 -5.29 -2.49
CA ARG A 147 -3.43 -5.11 -1.89
C ARG A 147 -2.37 -5.51 -2.91
N ALA A 148 -1.39 -4.64 -3.14
CA ALA A 148 -0.32 -4.94 -4.07
C ALA A 148 1.02 -4.40 -3.58
N ILE A 149 2.10 -5.06 -4.02
CA ILE A 149 3.44 -4.51 -3.91
C ILE A 149 4.14 -4.45 -5.26
N VAL A 150 5.00 -3.45 -5.41
CA VAL A 150 5.97 -3.40 -6.49
C VAL A 150 7.37 -3.66 -5.96
N THR A 151 8.12 -4.47 -6.68
CA THR A 151 9.53 -4.75 -6.36
C THR A 151 10.39 -4.75 -7.61
N THR A 152 11.67 -4.43 -7.43
CA THR A 152 12.68 -4.46 -8.49
C THR A 152 13.18 -5.87 -8.81
N LYS A 153 12.90 -6.85 -7.94
CA LYS A 153 13.43 -8.21 -8.09
C LYS A 153 12.49 -9.11 -8.89
N ALA A 154 12.97 -9.60 -10.03
CA ALA A 154 12.21 -10.43 -10.97
C ALA A 154 11.80 -11.83 -10.46
N LYS A 155 12.40 -12.33 -9.36
CA LYS A 155 12.08 -13.65 -8.78
C LYS A 155 11.97 -13.59 -7.26
N LEU A 156 10.76 -13.79 -6.75
CA LEU A 156 10.53 -14.26 -5.39
C LEU A 156 10.73 -15.77 -5.39
N SER A 157 11.80 -16.27 -4.79
CA SER A 157 11.89 -17.72 -4.54
C SER A 157 10.77 -18.08 -3.57
N LYS A 158 9.91 -19.02 -3.96
CA LYS A 158 8.81 -19.52 -3.12
C LYS A 158 9.28 -20.25 -1.85
N ASN A 159 10.59 -20.49 -1.69
CA ASN A 159 11.13 -21.21 -0.54
C ASN A 159 12.09 -20.31 0.27
N PRO A 160 11.94 -20.26 1.61
CA PRO A 160 13.05 -19.93 2.49
C PRO A 160 14.06 -21.07 2.44
N THR A 161 15.30 -20.77 2.04
CA THR A 161 16.42 -21.68 2.25
C THR A 161 16.73 -21.69 3.74
N TYR A 162 16.17 -22.65 4.48
CA TYR A 162 16.65 -22.95 5.82
C TYR A 162 18.05 -23.57 5.71
N PRO A 163 19.04 -23.11 6.49
CA PRO A 163 20.21 -23.93 6.78
C PRO A 163 19.69 -25.20 7.46
N LYS A 164 19.95 -26.37 6.88
CA LYS A 164 19.83 -27.64 7.60
C LYS A 164 20.84 -27.54 8.75
N ASP A 165 20.36 -27.39 9.98
CA ASP A 165 20.91 -28.00 11.19
C ASP A 165 20.15 -27.56 12.45
N LYS A 166 19.16 -28.36 12.86
CA LYS A 166 19.01 -28.91 14.22
C LYS A 166 17.71 -29.72 14.30
N LYS A 167 17.86 -31.03 14.51
CA LYS A 167 16.78 -31.95 14.91
C LYS A 167 16.42 -31.69 16.38
N THR A 168 15.16 -31.36 16.64
CA THR A 168 14.35 -31.80 17.81
C THR A 168 12.91 -31.33 17.56
N SER A 169 12.05 -32.23 17.07
CA SER A 169 11.05 -33.02 17.82
C SER A 169 9.72 -32.29 18.01
N GLU A 170 8.73 -32.75 17.23
CA GLU A 170 7.28 -32.80 17.49
C GLU A 170 6.52 -31.51 17.85
N SER A 171 5.80 -30.96 16.88
CA SER A 171 4.32 -30.88 16.95
C SER A 171 3.75 -30.14 15.71
N SER A 172 2.82 -30.83 15.04
CA SER A 172 1.85 -30.35 14.05
C SER A 172 2.37 -29.54 12.85
N ASP A 173 2.42 -30.24 11.71
CA ASP A 173 2.23 -29.69 10.36
C ASP A 173 1.06 -28.69 10.32
N GLN A 174 1.36 -27.40 10.40
CA GLN A 174 0.61 -26.37 9.68
C GLN A 174 1.54 -25.77 8.66
N ARG A 175 1.62 -26.43 7.49
CA ARG A 175 2.03 -25.76 6.26
C ARG A 175 0.99 -24.68 5.98
N ASN A 176 1.16 -23.50 6.56
CA ASN A 176 0.42 -22.33 6.11
C ASN A 176 0.83 -22.09 4.65
N PRO A 177 -0.06 -22.29 3.66
CA PRO A 177 0.22 -21.79 2.34
C PRO A 177 0.44 -20.29 2.51
N VAL A 178 1.49 -19.74 1.89
CA VAL A 178 1.64 -18.28 1.80
C VAL A 178 0.39 -17.79 1.08
N SER A 179 -0.56 -17.29 1.88
CA SER A 179 -1.89 -16.87 1.48
C SER A 179 -1.79 -15.83 0.37
N GLU A 180 -2.78 -15.88 -0.53
CA GLU A 180 -3.07 -14.96 -1.64
C GLU A 180 -3.43 -13.53 -1.15
N SER A 181 -2.81 -13.04 -0.07
CA SER A 181 -3.26 -11.84 0.63
C SER A 181 -2.90 -10.53 -0.08
N PHE A 182 -1.95 -10.54 -1.03
CA PHE A 182 -1.61 -9.39 -1.85
C PHE A 182 -0.90 -9.79 -3.15
N HIS A 183 -1.08 -8.98 -4.19
CA HIS A 183 -0.43 -9.16 -5.48
C HIS A 183 1.02 -8.66 -5.44
N ILE A 184 1.92 -9.34 -6.14
CA ILE A 184 3.33 -8.92 -6.24
C ILE A 184 3.70 -8.69 -7.69
N LYS A 185 4.06 -7.44 -8.01
CA LYS A 185 4.48 -7.04 -9.35
C LYS A 185 5.97 -6.69 -9.38
N ALA A 186 6.74 -7.50 -10.10
CA ALA A 186 8.11 -7.13 -10.43
C ALA A 186 8.13 -6.10 -11.57
N VAL A 187 8.96 -5.07 -11.44
CA VAL A 187 9.17 -4.03 -12.45
C VAL A 187 10.64 -3.92 -12.84
N ARG A 188 10.88 -3.49 -14.08
CA ARG A 188 12.22 -3.18 -14.57
C ARG A 188 12.54 -1.72 -14.27
N VAL A 189 13.70 -1.48 -13.68
CA VAL A 189 14.19 -0.13 -13.40
C VAL A 189 15.11 0.35 -14.52
N ARG A 190 14.90 1.57 -15.01
CA ARG A 190 15.78 2.27 -15.95
C ARG A 190 16.02 3.68 -15.43
N ARG A 191 17.29 4.11 -15.31
CA ARG A 191 17.65 5.44 -14.80
C ARG A 191 17.00 5.77 -13.43
N LYS A 192 16.88 4.76 -12.55
CA LYS A 192 16.17 4.84 -11.24
C LYS A 192 14.66 5.12 -11.34
N GLU A 193 14.06 4.95 -12.51
CA GLU A 193 12.62 5.08 -12.73
C GLU A 193 12.04 3.71 -13.14
N ALA A 194 10.79 3.48 -12.79
CA ALA A 194 10.05 2.28 -13.16
C ALA A 194 8.62 2.64 -13.55
N HIS A 195 8.03 1.84 -14.44
CA HIS A 195 6.66 2.04 -14.93
C HIS A 195 5.84 0.77 -14.70
N VAL A 196 4.58 0.95 -14.35
CA VAL A 196 3.61 -0.14 -14.19
C VAL A 196 2.20 0.35 -14.55
N HIS A 197 1.45 -0.45 -15.29
CA HIS A 197 0.04 -0.19 -15.54
C HIS A 197 -0.79 -0.54 -14.31
N LEU A 198 -1.77 0.29 -13.95
CA LEU A 198 -2.65 0.07 -12.81
C LEU A 198 -3.32 -1.32 -12.87
N GLY A 199 -3.81 -1.75 -14.05
CA GLY A 199 -4.42 -3.06 -14.23
C GLY A 199 -3.51 -4.24 -13.86
N ALA A 200 -2.18 -4.07 -13.91
CA ALA A 200 -1.23 -5.08 -13.47
C ALA A 200 -1.11 -5.20 -11.93
N LEU A 201 -1.61 -4.21 -11.18
CA LEU A 201 -1.62 -4.16 -9.71
C LEU A 201 -2.94 -4.66 -9.11
N LEU A 202 -4.00 -4.80 -9.91
CA LEU A 202 -5.35 -5.16 -9.44
C LEU A 202 -5.64 -6.67 -9.50
N LYS A 203 -4.64 -7.48 -9.86
CA LYS A 203 -4.76 -8.93 -10.07
C LYS A 203 -5.01 -9.70 -8.78
#